data_AF-A0A0M7BC31-F1
#
_entry.id   AF-A0A0M7BC31-F1
#
_cell.length_a   1.000
_cell.length_b   1.000
_cell.length_c   1.000
_cell.angle_alpha   90.00
_cell.angle_beta   90.00
_cell.angle_gamma   90.00
#
_symmetry.space_group_name_H-M   'P 1'
#
loop_
_entity.id
_entity.type
_entity.pdbx_description
1 polymer ?
#
loop_
_entity_poly.entity_id
_entity_poly.type
_entity_poly.pdbx_seq_one_letter_code
_entity_poly.pdbx_strand_id
1 'polypeptide(L)'
;MKWDNHKKELAQLEKRRCSTELQRRLAEGPKDPWRATRHGPMREIILTAHADWFKVAEGDPFSDDYETREAAFQRLGVEWLEKTFGDDCVHARADRDESAFHIHAVILPRTVTKDGRKMLQPSKHDAIRNYEKA
;
A
#
# COMPACT_ATOMS: atom_id res chain seq x y z
N MET A 1 0.95 -14.98 -6.74
CA MET A 1 1.90 -14.07 -7.41
C MET A 1 3.23 -14.74 -7.78
N LYS A 2 4.08 -15.12 -6.80
CA LYS A 2 5.40 -15.74 -7.03
C LYS A 2 5.36 -16.95 -7.98
N TRP A 3 4.52 -17.93 -7.65
CA TRP A 3 4.33 -19.13 -8.46
C TRP A 3 3.68 -18.86 -9.81
N ASP A 4 2.69 -17.96 -9.87
CA ASP A 4 2.01 -17.62 -11.13
C ASP A 4 2.96 -16.94 -12.12
N ASN A 5 3.81 -16.03 -11.64
CA ASN A 5 4.83 -15.39 -12.45
C ASN A 5 5.83 -16.42 -12.99
N HIS A 6 6.25 -17.37 -12.14
CA HIS A 6 7.18 -18.40 -12.54
C HIS A 6 6.58 -19.36 -13.58
N LYS A 7 5.33 -19.80 -13.39
CA LYS A 7 4.61 -20.63 -14.39
C LYS A 7 4.52 -19.91 -15.74
N LYS A 8 4.18 -18.62 -15.74
CA LYS A 8 4.13 -17.80 -16.96
C LYS A 8 5.50 -17.70 -17.64
N GLU A 9 6.55 -17.47 -16.86
CA GLU A 9 7.93 -17.40 -17.36
C GLU A 9 8.36 -18.70 -18.03
N LEU A 10 8.14 -19.85 -17.37
CA LEU A 10 8.46 -21.17 -17.92
C LEU A 10 7.70 -21.44 -19.23
N ALA A 11 6.39 -21.15 -19.27
CA ALA A 11 5.58 -21.31 -20.48
C ALA A 11 6.07 -20.42 -21.64
N GLN A 12 6.55 -19.21 -21.36
CA GLN A 12 7.14 -18.34 -22.38
C GLN A 12 8.48 -18.88 -22.89
N LEU A 13 9.34 -19.39 -22.01
CA LEU A 13 10.64 -19.97 -22.38
C LEU A 13 10.47 -21.24 -23.22
N GLU A 14 9.51 -22.08 -22.84
CA GLU A 14 9.13 -23.28 -23.61
C GLU A 14 8.64 -22.90 -25.01
N LYS A 15 7.71 -21.94 -25.11
CA LYS A 15 7.21 -21.44 -26.41
C LYS A 15 8.32 -20.88 -27.31
N ARG A 16 9.32 -20.24 -26.72
CA ARG A 16 10.49 -19.67 -27.44
C ARG A 16 11.59 -20.68 -27.71
N ARG A 17 11.44 -21.93 -27.24
CA ARG A 17 12.44 -23.01 -27.37
C ARG A 17 13.80 -22.67 -26.73
N CYS A 18 13.80 -21.91 -25.65
CA CYS A 18 15.00 -21.52 -24.92
C CYS A 18 15.37 -22.56 -23.84
N SER A 19 15.82 -23.75 -24.26
CA SER A 19 16.03 -24.92 -23.37
C SER A 19 17.01 -24.68 -22.22
N THR A 20 18.13 -24.01 -22.48
CA THR A 20 19.15 -23.74 -21.44
C THR A 20 18.61 -22.83 -20.34
N GLU A 21 17.91 -21.77 -20.73
CA GLU A 21 17.31 -20.82 -19.79
C GLU A 21 16.14 -21.45 -19.01
N LEU A 22 15.35 -22.31 -19.67
CA LEU A 22 14.28 -23.06 -19.03
C LEU A 22 14.83 -23.95 -17.89
N GLN A 23 15.90 -24.71 -18.16
CA GLN A 23 16.53 -25.57 -17.14
C GLN A 23 17.08 -24.74 -15.97
N ARG A 24 17.74 -23.62 -16.27
CA ARG A 24 18.23 -22.70 -15.22
C ARG A 24 17.09 -22.19 -14.34
N ARG A 25 15.98 -21.74 -14.94
CA ARG A 25 14.85 -21.20 -14.18
C ARG A 25 14.11 -22.28 -13.39
N LEU A 26 14.01 -23.51 -13.89
CA LEU A 26 13.49 -24.65 -13.13
C LEU A 26 14.34 -24.92 -11.88
N ALA A 27 15.66 -24.88 -11.98
CA ALA A 27 16.56 -25.07 -10.84
C ALA A 27 16.51 -23.91 -9.83
N GLU A 28 16.45 -22.66 -10.30
CA GLU A 28 16.33 -21.47 -9.43
C GLU A 28 14.96 -21.36 -8.75
N GLY A 29 13.91 -21.88 -9.40
CA GLY A 29 12.55 -21.79 -8.93
C GLY A 29 11.94 -20.37 -8.98
N PRO A 30 10.81 -20.18 -8.30
CA PRO A 30 10.06 -18.94 -8.36
C PRO A 30 10.76 -17.85 -7.52
N LYS A 31 10.65 -16.59 -7.96
CA LYS A 31 11.24 -15.42 -7.28
C LYS A 31 10.16 -14.58 -6.63
N ASP A 32 10.51 -13.92 -5.52
CA ASP A 32 9.58 -13.01 -4.85
C ASP A 32 9.14 -11.89 -5.81
N PRO A 33 7.85 -11.52 -5.82
CA PRO A 33 7.30 -10.53 -6.74
C PRO A 33 7.66 -9.09 -6.32
N TRP A 34 8.83 -8.86 -5.74
CA TRP A 34 9.33 -7.55 -5.38
C TRP A 34 10.86 -7.51 -5.44
N ARG A 35 11.42 -6.30 -5.52
CA ARG A 35 12.87 -6.13 -5.37
C ARG A 35 13.20 -6.07 -3.89
N ALA A 36 14.24 -6.79 -3.47
CA ALA A 36 14.74 -6.69 -2.10
C ALA A 36 15.21 -5.25 -1.83
N THR A 37 14.67 -4.65 -0.77
CA THR A 37 15.05 -3.32 -0.27
C THR A 37 15.05 -3.36 1.25
N ARG A 38 15.76 -2.43 1.90
CA ARG A 38 15.84 -2.34 3.37
C ARG A 38 14.46 -2.33 4.05
N HIS A 39 13.48 -1.66 3.45
CA HIS A 39 12.16 -1.42 4.03
C HIS A 39 11.08 -2.38 3.51
N GLY A 40 11.45 -3.36 2.67
CA GLY A 40 10.50 -4.28 2.08
C GLY A 40 9.54 -3.65 1.04
N PRO A 41 8.56 -4.43 0.56
CA PRO A 41 7.68 -4.02 -0.54
C PRO A 41 6.41 -3.27 -0.12
N MET A 42 5.98 -3.41 1.14
CA MET A 42 4.80 -2.74 1.68
C MET A 42 5.17 -1.37 2.23
N ARG A 43 4.18 -0.49 2.40
CA ARG A 43 4.35 0.79 3.07
C ARG A 43 3.30 0.94 4.16
N GLU A 44 3.72 1.55 5.26
CA GLU A 44 2.82 2.02 6.29
C GLU A 44 2.74 3.54 6.18
N ILE A 45 1.53 4.07 6.33
CA ILE A 45 1.24 5.50 6.33
C ILE A 45 0.61 5.82 7.68
N ILE A 46 1.09 6.89 8.31
CA ILE A 46 0.47 7.48 9.50
C ILE A 46 -0.15 8.80 9.10
N LEU A 47 -1.47 8.90 9.23
CA LEU A 47 -2.19 10.17 9.06
C LEU A 47 -2.49 10.73 10.45
N THR A 48 -1.98 11.92 10.75
CA THR A 48 -2.21 12.59 12.03
C THR A 48 -2.11 14.11 11.88
N ALA A 49 -2.43 14.81 12.96
CA ALA A 49 -2.21 16.23 13.15
C ALA A 49 -1.63 16.46 14.55
N HIS A 50 -1.24 17.69 14.86
CA HIS A 50 -0.82 18.02 16.23
C HIS A 50 -1.97 17.74 17.23
N ALA A 51 -1.66 17.21 18.41
CA ALA A 51 -2.67 16.80 19.41
C ALA A 51 -3.67 17.92 19.74
N ASP A 52 -3.18 19.17 19.84
CA ASP A 52 -4.03 20.32 20.15
C ASP A 52 -5.05 20.64 19.05
N TRP A 53 -4.80 20.23 17.81
CA TRP A 53 -5.77 20.39 16.73
C TRP A 53 -7.03 19.58 17.00
N PHE A 54 -6.92 18.37 17.58
CA PHE A 54 -8.06 17.50 17.89
C PHE A 54 -8.85 17.94 19.12
N LYS A 55 -8.25 18.71 20.04
CA LYS A 55 -8.88 19.15 21.30
C LYS A 55 -9.89 20.29 21.13
N VAL A 56 -9.90 20.95 19.97
CA VAL A 56 -10.81 22.06 19.71
C VAL A 56 -12.22 21.53 19.45
N ALA A 57 -13.17 21.96 20.26
CA ALA A 57 -14.60 21.76 19.99
C ALA A 57 -15.13 22.94 19.15
N GLU A 58 -15.77 22.63 18.02
CA GLU A 58 -16.43 23.59 17.15
C GLU A 58 -17.89 23.16 16.95
N GLY A 59 -18.80 24.14 16.83
CA GLY A 59 -20.23 23.87 16.71
C GLY A 59 -20.93 23.64 18.06
N ASP A 60 -22.23 23.34 17.99
CA ASP A 60 -23.05 23.02 19.16
C ASP A 60 -23.07 21.49 19.37
N PRO A 61 -22.55 20.96 20.50
CA PRO A 61 -22.57 19.53 20.81
C PRO A 61 -23.97 18.91 20.88
N PHE A 62 -25.02 19.72 20.99
CA PHE A 62 -26.41 19.28 21.01
C PHE A 62 -27.09 19.34 19.64
N SER A 63 -26.39 19.79 18.59
CA SER A 63 -26.90 19.80 17.24
C SER A 63 -26.84 18.42 16.60
N ASP A 64 -27.83 18.10 15.75
CA ASP A 64 -27.91 16.82 15.02
C ASP A 64 -26.76 16.64 14.01
N ASP A 65 -26.09 17.72 13.61
CA ASP A 65 -24.95 17.73 12.67
C ASP A 65 -23.59 17.86 13.36
N TYR A 66 -23.52 17.75 14.69
CA TYR A 66 -22.26 17.85 15.42
C TYR A 66 -21.29 16.71 15.07
N GLU A 67 -20.12 17.07 14.53
CA GLU A 67 -19.02 16.15 14.23
C GLU A 67 -17.75 16.63 14.94
N THR A 68 -17.10 15.75 15.72
CA THR A 68 -15.80 16.10 16.32
C THR A 68 -14.72 16.16 15.25
N ARG A 69 -13.65 16.94 15.48
CA ARG A 69 -12.50 16.97 14.57
C ARG A 69 -11.88 15.58 14.36
N GLU A 70 -11.87 14.70 15.36
CA GLU A 70 -11.45 13.31 15.21
C GLU A 70 -12.35 12.52 14.25
N ALA A 71 -13.67 12.64 14.38
CA ALA A 71 -14.61 11.96 13.50
C ALA A 71 -14.50 12.46 12.05
N ALA A 72 -14.44 13.78 11.87
CA ALA A 72 -14.22 14.42 10.57
C ALA A 72 -12.89 13.98 9.94
N PHE A 73 -11.81 14.00 10.72
CA PHE A 73 -10.48 13.58 10.28
C PHE A 73 -10.45 12.10 9.91
N GLN A 74 -11.08 11.23 10.71
CA GLN A 74 -11.17 9.81 10.40
C GLN A 74 -11.91 9.57 9.09
N ARG A 75 -13.08 10.19 8.91
CA ARG A 75 -13.89 10.06 7.69
C ARG A 75 -13.13 10.54 6.46
N LEU A 76 -12.59 11.76 6.51
CA LEU A 76 -11.82 12.35 5.40
C LEU A 76 -10.51 11.60 5.13
N GLY A 77 -9.84 11.12 6.17
CA GLY A 77 -8.63 10.32 6.06
C GLY A 77 -8.87 8.99 5.36
N VAL A 78 -9.94 8.28 5.73
CA VAL A 78 -10.36 7.04 5.04
C VAL A 78 -10.74 7.32 3.59
N GLU A 79 -11.55 8.35 3.32
CA GLU A 79 -11.92 8.74 1.96
C GLU A 79 -10.68 9.05 1.11
N TRP A 80 -9.70 9.75 1.68
CA TRP A 80 -8.44 10.04 1.01
C TRP A 80 -7.62 8.77 0.72
N LEU A 81 -7.54 7.82 1.67
CA LEU A 81 -6.85 6.55 1.49
C LEU A 81 -7.48 5.72 0.37
N GLU A 82 -8.81 5.63 0.34
CA GLU A 82 -9.56 4.93 -0.71
C GLU A 82 -9.34 5.57 -2.08
N LYS A 83 -9.44 6.90 -2.16
CA LYS A 83 -9.23 7.64 -3.40
C LYS A 83 -7.78 7.52 -3.93
N THR A 84 -6.81 7.53 -3.02
CA THR A 84 -5.38 7.57 -3.37
C THR A 84 -4.83 6.18 -3.70
N PHE A 85 -5.18 5.18 -2.91
CA PHE A 85 -4.59 3.84 -2.99
C PHE A 85 -5.56 2.76 -3.49
N GLY A 86 -6.88 2.97 -3.35
CA GLY A 86 -7.91 2.00 -3.71
C GLY A 86 -7.64 0.64 -3.05
N ASP A 87 -7.78 -0.43 -3.84
CA ASP A 87 -7.56 -1.84 -3.42
C ASP A 87 -6.16 -2.15 -2.87
N ASP A 88 -5.19 -1.24 -3.06
CA ASP A 88 -3.85 -1.40 -2.49
C ASP A 88 -3.81 -0.97 -1.01
N CYS A 89 -4.75 -0.17 -0.51
CA CYS A 89 -4.94 0.02 0.93
C CYS A 89 -5.63 -1.22 1.52
N VAL A 90 -4.87 -2.09 2.17
CA VAL A 90 -5.40 -3.39 2.64
C VAL A 90 -5.89 -3.36 4.07
N HIS A 91 -5.49 -2.33 4.82
CA HIS A 91 -5.87 -2.15 6.20
C HIS A 91 -5.74 -0.67 6.57
N ALA A 92 -6.70 -0.15 7.32
CA ALA A 92 -6.65 1.16 7.95
C ALA A 92 -7.27 1.06 9.34
N ARG A 93 -6.59 1.61 10.36
CA ARG A 93 -7.02 1.59 11.76
C ARG A 93 -6.77 2.97 12.38
N ALA A 94 -7.76 3.49 13.09
CA ALA A 94 -7.62 4.70 13.89
C ALA A 94 -7.26 4.35 15.33
N ASP A 95 -6.25 5.02 15.87
CA ASP A 95 -5.76 4.85 17.22
C ASP A 95 -6.00 6.13 18.03
N ARG A 96 -6.52 5.94 19.25
CA ARG A 96 -6.98 7.00 20.16
C ARG A 96 -6.37 6.90 21.57
N ASP A 97 -5.58 5.86 21.80
CA ASP A 97 -4.98 5.50 23.08
C ASP A 97 -3.56 6.03 23.25
N GLU A 98 -3.05 6.77 22.26
CA GLU A 98 -1.74 7.41 22.28
C GLU A 98 -1.81 8.95 22.42
N SER A 99 -0.67 9.63 22.25
CA SER A 99 -0.55 11.08 22.52
C SER A 99 -1.38 11.97 21.60
N ALA A 100 -1.65 11.51 20.38
CA ALA A 100 -2.48 12.22 19.40
C ALA A 100 -3.27 11.19 18.60
N PHE A 101 -4.49 11.56 18.19
CA PHE A 101 -5.27 10.76 17.26
C PHE A 101 -4.48 10.55 15.97
N HIS A 102 -4.43 9.31 15.48
CA HIS A 102 -3.78 9.00 14.21
C HIS A 102 -4.36 7.75 13.56
N ILE A 103 -4.14 7.61 12.25
CA ILE A 103 -4.58 6.47 11.45
C ILE A 103 -3.36 5.75 10.91
N HIS A 104 -3.21 4.47 11.23
CA HIS A 104 -2.28 3.55 10.59
C HIS A 104 -2.93 2.95 9.35
N ALA A 105 -2.29 3.07 8.19
CA ALA A 105 -2.73 2.43 6.96
C ALA A 105 -1.61 1.60 6.32
N VAL A 106 -1.93 0.39 5.88
CA VAL A 106 -1.00 -0.53 5.21
C VAL A 106 -1.30 -0.57 3.71
N ILE A 107 -0.29 -0.20 2.92
CA ILE A 107 -0.36 -0.17 1.47
C ILE A 107 0.43 -1.34 0.89
N LEU A 108 -0.25 -2.14 0.08
CA LEU A 108 0.30 -3.24 -0.71
C LEU A 108 0.29 -2.83 -2.20
N PRO A 109 1.39 -2.25 -2.74
CA PRO A 109 1.35 -1.57 -4.04
C PRO A 109 1.44 -2.54 -5.22
N ARG A 110 0.31 -3.10 -5.65
CA ARG A 110 0.27 -4.16 -6.68
C ARG A 110 0.32 -3.58 -8.08
N THR A 111 1.18 -4.13 -8.94
CA THR A 111 1.29 -3.74 -10.34
C THR A 111 1.47 -4.95 -11.25
N VAL A 112 1.32 -4.72 -12.56
CA VAL A 112 1.64 -5.68 -13.61
C VAL A 112 2.67 -5.05 -14.53
N THR A 113 3.82 -5.69 -14.68
CA THR A 113 4.89 -5.23 -15.57
C THR A 113 4.51 -5.45 -17.04
N LYS A 114 5.23 -4.80 -17.96
CA LYS A 114 4.97 -4.91 -19.43
C LYS A 114 5.03 -6.34 -19.95
N ASP A 115 5.80 -7.22 -19.31
CA ASP A 115 5.90 -8.65 -19.62
C ASP A 115 4.85 -9.52 -18.90
N GLY A 116 3.90 -8.92 -18.18
CA GLY A 116 2.74 -9.59 -17.59
C GLY A 116 2.96 -10.20 -16.21
N ARG A 117 4.09 -9.91 -15.55
CA ARG A 117 4.38 -10.36 -14.18
C ARG A 117 3.68 -9.47 -13.16
N LYS A 118 3.07 -10.10 -12.16
CA LYS A 118 2.47 -9.42 -11.00
C LYS A 118 3.55 -9.05 -9.99
N MET A 119 3.73 -7.77 -9.68
CA MET A 119 4.79 -7.27 -8.81
C MET A 119 4.23 -6.36 -7.70
N LEU A 120 4.99 -6.20 -6.62
CA LEU A 120 4.80 -5.14 -5.63
C LEU A 120 5.82 -4.04 -5.92
N GLN A 121 5.35 -2.83 -6.21
CA GLN A 121 6.18 -1.69 -6.59
C GLN A 121 5.69 -0.41 -5.90
N PRO A 122 6.32 0.03 -4.80
CA PRO A 122 5.94 1.25 -4.08
C PRO A 122 5.83 2.49 -4.97
N SER A 123 6.69 2.59 -5.99
CA SER A 123 6.69 3.69 -6.95
C SER A 123 5.44 3.81 -7.84
N LYS A 124 4.48 2.88 -7.74
CA LYS A 124 3.18 2.96 -8.42
C LYS A 124 2.38 4.16 -7.93
N HIS A 125 2.44 4.44 -6.64
CA HIS A 125 1.64 5.48 -6.00
C HIS A 125 2.52 6.70 -5.78
N ASP A 126 2.18 7.82 -6.41
CA ASP A 126 2.98 9.05 -6.33
C ASP A 126 3.12 9.55 -4.89
N ALA A 127 2.06 9.42 -4.08
CA ALA A 127 2.03 9.82 -2.66
C ALA A 127 3.10 9.13 -1.78
N ILE A 128 3.56 7.94 -2.17
CA ILE A 128 4.55 7.16 -1.41
C ILE A 128 5.77 6.79 -2.26
N ARG A 129 5.96 7.48 -3.39
CA ARG A 129 7.02 7.19 -4.36
C ARG A 129 8.41 7.54 -3.81
N ASN A 130 8.52 8.61 -3.03
CA ASN A 130 9.77 9.04 -2.41
C ASN A 130 9.53 9.46 -0.96
N TYR A 131 10.16 8.74 -0.02
CA TYR A 131 10.02 8.98 1.40
C TYR A 131 10.68 10.28 1.87
N GLU A 132 11.67 10.81 1.14
CA GLU A 132 12.35 12.08 1.49
C GLU A 132 11.57 13.31 1.03
N LYS A 133 10.48 13.11 0.27
CA LYS A 133 9.65 14.18 -0.28
C LYS A 133 8.20 14.16 0.23
N ALA A 134 7.89 13.21 1.11
CA ALA A 134 6.60 13.12 1.79
C ALA A 134 6.59 14.01 3.03
#